data_AF-A0A6J7TAF2-F1
#
_entry.id   AF-A0A6J7TAF2-F1
#
_cell.length_a   1.000
_cell.length_b   1.000
_cell.length_c   1.000
_cell.angle_alpha   90.00
_cell.angle_beta   90.00
_cell.angle_gamma   90.00
#
_symmetry.space_group_name_H-M   'P 1'
#
loop_
_entity.id
_entity.type
_entity.pdbx_description
1 polymer ?
#
loop_
_entity_poly.entity_id
_entity_poly.type
_entity_poly.pdbx_seq_one_letter_code
_entity_poly.pdbx_strand_id
1 'polypeptide(L)' 'MADAVVSTDPNVGKLRVLAMLESLPGLGKVKARKIMEEVGIADNRKIQGLGNQQKKALLEHLAK' A
#
# COMPACT_ATOMS: atom_id res chain seq x y z
N MET A 1 -11.98 -4.70 0.30
CA MET A 1 -11.06 -3.60 0.72
C MET A 1 -9.63 -3.76 0.21
N ALA A 2 -9.17 -4.95 -0.23
CA ALA A 2 -7.96 -5.10 -1.06
C ALA A 2 -8.03 -4.37 -2.42
N ASP A 3 -9.24 -3.95 -2.82
CA ASP A 3 -9.52 -3.19 -4.04
C ASP A 3 -8.83 -1.84 -4.15
N ALA A 4 -8.39 -1.19 -3.05
CA ALA A 4 -7.81 0.15 -3.17
C ALA A 4 -6.46 0.20 -3.94
N VAL A 5 -5.73 -0.93 -4.04
CA VAL A 5 -4.51 -1.02 -4.88
C VAL A 5 -4.85 -1.14 -6.37
N VAL A 6 -6.06 -1.65 -6.67
CA VAL A 6 -6.58 -1.90 -8.03
C VAL A 6 -7.53 -0.77 -8.49
N SER A 7 -8.07 0.00 -7.54
CA SER A 7 -9.06 1.04 -7.80
C SER A 7 -8.46 2.15 -8.65
N THR A 8 -9.11 2.42 -9.79
CA THR A 8 -8.76 3.46 -10.76
C THR A 8 -9.18 4.85 -10.31
N ASP A 9 -9.68 4.99 -9.07
CA ASP A 9 -10.21 6.23 -8.55
C ASP A 9 -9.07 7.26 -8.34
N PRO A 10 -9.08 8.39 -9.07
CA PRO A 10 -7.99 9.37 -9.04
C PRO A 10 -7.81 10.02 -7.66
N ASN A 11 -8.83 9.96 -6.80
CA ASN A 11 -8.74 10.43 -5.42
C ASN A 11 -7.91 9.49 -4.55
N VAL A 12 -8.03 8.17 -4.76
CA VAL A 12 -7.28 7.15 -4.02
C VAL A 12 -5.80 7.18 -4.43
N GLY A 13 -5.51 7.40 -5.71
CA GLY A 13 -4.13 7.50 -6.22
C GLY A 13 -3.27 8.55 -5.52
N LYS A 14 -3.88 9.62 -5.01
CA LYS A 14 -3.18 10.73 -4.31
C LYS A 14 -2.84 10.41 -2.85
N LEU A 15 -3.44 9.37 -2.27
CA LEU A 15 -3.22 8.98 -0.88
C LEU A 15 -1.82 8.39 -0.68
N ARG A 16 -1.31 8.54 0.54
CA ARG A 16 -0.06 7.88 0.96
C ARG A 16 -0.30 6.39 1.16
N VAL A 17 0.64 5.59 0.69
CA VAL A 17 0.57 4.12 0.84
C VAL A 17 0.51 3.74 2.32
N LEU A 18 1.27 4.43 3.16
CA LEU A 18 1.25 4.23 4.61
C LEU A 18 -0.14 4.41 5.21
N ALA A 19 -0.84 5.50 4.86
CA ALA A 19 -2.18 5.79 5.38
C ALA A 19 -3.21 4.74 4.94
N MET A 20 -3.07 4.22 3.71
CA MET A 20 -3.89 3.11 3.24
C MET A 20 -3.61 1.83 4.04
N LEU A 21 -2.34 1.47 4.24
CA LEU A 21 -1.99 0.28 5.01
C LEU A 21 -2.48 0.36 6.46
N GLU A 22 -2.37 1.54 7.08
CA GLU A 22 -2.89 1.80 8.44
C GLU A 22 -4.42 1.75 8.53
N SER A 23 -5.13 1.97 7.41
CA SER A 23 -6.60 1.87 7.36
C SER A 23 -7.12 0.44 7.30
N LEU A 24 -6.24 -0.55 7.07
CA LEU A 24 -6.61 -1.96 7.00
C LEU A 24 -6.68 -2.58 8.40
N PRO A 25 -7.66 -3.46 8.66
CA PRO A 25 -7.81 -4.11 9.95
C PRO A 25 -6.57 -4.97 10.28
N GLY A 26 -5.96 -4.75 11.45
CA GLY A 26 -4.81 -5.53 11.91
C GLY A 26 -3.44 -5.03 11.48
N LEU A 27 -3.39 -3.95 10.67
CA LEU A 27 -2.17 -3.29 10.19
C LEU A 27 -1.99 -1.93 10.87
N GLY A 28 -1.25 -1.90 11.98
CA GLY A 28 -0.83 -0.64 12.62
C GLY A 28 0.43 -0.04 11.98
N LYS A 29 0.82 1.16 12.41
CA LYS A 29 1.98 1.92 11.87
C LYS A 29 3.25 1.09 11.71
N VAL A 30 3.55 0.25 12.72
CA VAL A 30 4.77 -0.58 12.75
C VAL A 30 4.73 -1.66 11.68
N LYS A 31 3.62 -2.40 11.56
CA LYS A 31 3.47 -3.44 10.52
C LYS A 31 3.41 -2.84 9.13
N ALA A 32 2.72 -1.71 8.97
CA ALA A 32 2.62 -1.00 7.69
C ALA A 32 4.00 -0.59 7.17
N ARG A 33 4.85 0.04 8.00
CA ARG A 33 6.22 0.38 7.60
C ARG A 33 7.07 -0.84 7.28
N LYS A 34 6.95 -1.91 8.08
CA LYS A 34 7.68 -3.15 7.84
C LYS A 34 7.36 -3.74 6.47
N ILE A 35 6.08 -3.81 6.11
CA ILE A 35 5.64 -4.28 4.77
C ILE A 35 6.16 -3.34 3.68
N MET A 36 6.13 -2.03 3.91
CA MET A 36 6.68 -1.06 2.95
C MET A 36 8.19 -1.24 2.74
N GLU A 37 8.97 -1.48 3.80
CA GLU A 37 10.40 -1.79 3.71
C GLU A 37 10.65 -3.11 2.96
N GLU A 38 9.90 -4.17 3.29
CA GLU A 38 10.01 -5.48 2.64
C GLU A 38 9.73 -5.40 1.13
N VAL A 39 8.77 -4.55 0.73
CA VAL A 39 8.43 -4.32 -0.70
C VAL A 39 9.35 -3.27 -1.36
N GLY A 40 10.18 -2.55 -0.60
CA GLY A 40 11.05 -1.49 -1.11
C GLY A 40 10.29 -0.21 -1.51
N ILE A 41 9.27 0.17 -0.73
CA ILE A 41 8.47 1.38 -0.93
C ILE A 41 8.91 2.44 0.08
N ALA A 42 9.29 3.62 -0.42
CA ALA A 42 9.62 4.75 0.44
C ALA A 42 8.40 5.24 1.27
N ASP A 43 8.63 5.71 2.49
CA ASP A 43 7.58 6.18 3.41
C ASP A 43 6.71 7.32 2.86
N ASN A 44 7.25 8.14 1.96
CA ASN A 44 6.54 9.26 1.34
C ASN A 44 5.79 8.86 0.05
N ARG A 45 5.83 7.59 -0.36
CA ARG A 45 5.26 7.12 -1.62
C ARG A 45 3.72 7.23 -1.61
N LYS A 46 3.17 7.58 -2.77
CA LYS A 46 1.73 7.61 -3.03
C LYS A 46 1.29 6.40 -3.86
N ILE A 47 0.02 6.03 -3.76
CA ILE A 47 -0.55 4.85 -4.45
C ILE A 47 -0.36 4.95 -5.98
N GLN A 48 -0.56 6.13 -6.57
CA GLN A 48 -0.33 6.37 -8.01
C GLN A 48 1.13 6.18 -8.43
N GLY A 49 2.07 6.32 -7.51
CA GLY A 49 3.50 6.19 -7.77
C GLY A 49 4.03 4.77 -7.60
N LEU A 50 3.19 3.79 -7.25
CA LEU A 50 3.61 2.40 -7.12
C LEU A 50 3.77 1.74 -8.50
N GLY A 51 4.95 1.18 -8.74
CA GLY A 51 5.19 0.37 -9.93
C GLY A 51 4.40 -0.95 -9.89
N ASN A 52 4.19 -1.57 -11.05
CA ASN A 52 3.42 -2.82 -11.15
C ASN A 52 3.97 -3.95 -10.26
N GLN A 53 5.30 -4.07 -10.14
CA GLN A 53 5.94 -5.04 -9.25
C GLN A 53 5.67 -4.75 -7.77
N GLN A 54 5.73 -3.48 -7.36
CA GLN A 54 5.44 -3.07 -5.98
C GLN A 54 3.97 -3.31 -5.63
N LYS A 55 3.04 -3.02 -6.55
CA LYS A 55 1.62 -3.32 -6.37
C LYS A 55 1.40 -4.82 -6.19
N LYS A 56 2.04 -5.64 -7.02
CA LYS A 56 1.92 -7.10 -6.94
C LYS A 56 2.46 -7.64 -5.60
N ALA A 57 3.65 -7.21 -5.20
CA ALA A 57 4.24 -7.60 -3.93
C ALA A 57 3.39 -7.15 -2.73
N LEU A 58 2.86 -5.92 -2.74
CA LEU A 58 1.90 -5.45 -1.74
C LEU A 58 0.65 -6.35 -1.66
N LEU A 59 0.08 -6.69 -2.82
CA LEU A 59 -1.10 -7.57 -2.88
C LEU A 59 -0.79 -8.97 -2.35
N GLU A 60 0.39 -9.52 -2.64
CA GLU A 60 0.84 -10.81 -2.10
C GLU A 60 0.98 -10.77 -0.56
N HIS A 61 1.49 -9.67 0.00
CA HIS A 61 1.58 -9.47 1.45
C HIS A 61 0.21 -9.29 2.12
N LEU A 62 -0.75 -8.66 1.43
CA LEU A 62 -2.10 -8.40 1.96
C LEU A 62 -3.07 -9.57 1.78
N ALA A 63 -2.78 -10.49 0.85
CA ALA A 63 -3.58 -11.70 0.61
C ALA A 63 -3.21 -12.86 1.57
N LYS A 64 -2.19 -12.65 2.41
CA LYS A 64 -1.68 -13.62 3.38
C LYS A 64 -2.23 -13.35 4.77
#